data_AF-A0A7S0WA04-F1
#
_entry.id   AF-A0A7S0WA04-F1
#
_cell.length_a   1.000
_cell.length_b   1.000
_cell.length_c   1.000
_cell.angle_alpha   90.00
_cell.angle_beta   90.00
_cell.angle_gamma   90.00
#
_symmetry.space_group_name_H-M   'P 1'
#
loop_
_entity.id
_entity.type
_entity.pdbx_description
1 polymer ?
#
loop_
_entity_poly.entity_id
_entity_poly.type
_entity_poly.pdbx_seq_one_letter_code
_entity_poly.pdbx_strand_id
1 'polypeptide(L)'
;VLHSLVDTGNTVVVIEHNLDVVKTADWVLDLGPEGGDGGGELVAYGTPEDIAACTDSWTGKHLAETFRRQDERRAARNKRLRAEGTSKAKPAAKPKKAAAKAPAKAR
;
A
#
# COMPACT_ATOMS: atom_id res chain seq x y z
N VAL A 1 -17.17 -3.05 -8.20
CA VAL A 1 -18.10 -3.98 -8.88
C VAL A 1 -17.54 -5.40 -8.90
N LEU A 2 -16.32 -5.66 -9.38
CA LEU A 2 -15.79 -7.04 -9.38
C LEU A 2 -15.68 -7.63 -7.97
N HIS A 3 -15.06 -6.90 -7.04
CA HIS A 3 -14.97 -7.33 -5.63
C HIS A 3 -16.35 -7.61 -4.99
N SER A 4 -17.39 -6.80 -5.27
CA SER A 4 -18.72 -7.05 -4.72
C SER A 4 -19.39 -8.33 -5.24
N LEU A 5 -19.02 -8.79 -6.44
CA LEU A 5 -19.47 -10.10 -6.94
C LEU A 5 -18.77 -11.23 -6.18
N VAL A 6 -17.48 -11.06 -5.87
CA VAL A 6 -16.73 -12.01 -5.04
C VAL A 6 -17.26 -12.03 -3.60
N ASP A 7 -17.52 -10.87 -3.00
CA ASP A 7 -18.07 -10.73 -1.64
C ASP A 7 -19.44 -11.42 -1.48
N THR A 8 -20.18 -11.62 -2.57
CA THR A 8 -21.47 -12.33 -2.58
C THR A 8 -21.34 -13.83 -2.86
N GLY A 9 -20.12 -14.36 -2.94
CA GLY A 9 -19.82 -15.79 -3.10
C GLY A 9 -19.59 -16.24 -4.55
N ASN A 10 -19.50 -15.31 -5.52
CA ASN A 10 -19.20 -15.67 -6.90
C ASN A 10 -17.69 -15.81 -7.13
N THR A 11 -17.30 -16.66 -8.09
CA THR A 11 -15.95 -16.65 -8.65
C THR A 11 -15.93 -15.78 -9.89
N VAL A 12 -14.96 -14.86 -9.96
CA VAL A 12 -14.77 -13.96 -11.10
C VAL A 12 -13.44 -14.30 -11.77
N VAL A 13 -13.49 -14.67 -13.05
CA VAL A 13 -12.30 -14.89 -13.87
C VAL A 13 -12.27 -13.81 -14.94
N VAL A 14 -11.15 -13.10 -15.07
CA VAL A 14 -10.98 -11.98 -16.01
C VAL A 14 -9.65 -12.15 -16.75
N ILE A 15 -9.64 -11.83 -18.04
CA ILE A 15 -8.43 -11.68 -18.84
C ILE A 15 -8.08 -10.21 -18.87
N GLU A 16 -6.92 -9.85 -18.35
CA GLU A 16 -6.52 -8.45 -18.18
C GLU A 16 -5.06 -8.21 -18.52
N HIS A 17 -4.80 -6.97 -18.94
CA HIS A 17 -3.45 -6.44 -19.13
C HIS A 17 -3.21 -5.20 -18.26
N ASN A 18 -4.26 -4.65 -17.64
CA ASN A 18 -4.12 -3.51 -16.75
C ASN A 18 -3.61 -3.95 -15.37
N LEU A 19 -2.38 -3.58 -15.04
CA LEU A 19 -1.73 -3.91 -13.77
C LEU A 19 -2.44 -3.32 -12.55
N ASP A 20 -3.22 -2.25 -12.71
CA ASP A 20 -4.03 -1.72 -11.60
C ASP A 20 -5.16 -2.68 -11.19
N VAL A 21 -5.60 -3.55 -12.09
CA VAL A 21 -6.55 -4.63 -11.81
C VAL A 21 -5.81 -5.89 -11.36
N VAL A 22 -4.77 -6.29 -12.08
CA VAL A 22 -4.01 -7.52 -11.77
C VAL A 22 -3.44 -7.50 -10.35
N LYS A 23 -2.90 -6.36 -9.91
CA LYS A 23 -2.30 -6.24 -8.57
C LYS A 23 -3.29 -6.39 -7.41
N THR A 24 -4.60 -6.33 -7.68
CA THR A 24 -5.64 -6.48 -6.65
C THR A 24 -6.32 -7.84 -6.72
N ALA A 25 -5.93 -8.71 -7.64
CA ALA A 25 -6.48 -10.04 -7.75
C ALA A 25 -6.02 -10.92 -6.58
N ASP A 26 -6.87 -11.86 -6.16
CA ASP A 26 -6.49 -12.88 -5.18
C ASP A 26 -5.53 -13.92 -5.78
N TRP A 27 -5.68 -14.20 -7.09
CA TRP A 27 -4.88 -15.16 -7.82
C TRP A 27 -4.70 -14.73 -9.28
N VAL A 28 -3.52 -15.02 -9.84
CA VAL A 28 -3.15 -14.70 -11.21
C VAL A 28 -2.64 -15.96 -11.89
N LEU A 29 -3.04 -16.15 -13.14
CA LEU A 29 -2.49 -17.14 -14.07
C LEU A 29 -1.81 -16.36 -15.19
N ASP A 30 -0.49 -16.47 -15.32
CA ASP A 30 0.26 -15.78 -16.36
C ASP A 30 0.55 -16.73 -17.52
N LEU A 31 0.06 -16.35 -18.70
CA LEU A 31 0.18 -17.15 -19.92
C LEU A 31 1.17 -16.49 -20.88
N GLY A 32 1.96 -17.29 -21.57
CA GLY A 32 3.01 -16.81 -22.46
C GLY A 32 3.92 -17.96 -22.91
N PRO A 33 5.24 -17.72 -23.02
CA PRO A 33 5.96 -16.46 -22.78
C PRO A 33 5.68 -15.39 -23.84
N GLU A 34 5.30 -15.79 -25.04
CA GLU A 34 4.97 -14.88 -26.15
C GLU A 34 3.49 -15.04 -26.57
N GLY A 35 3.08 -14.29 -27.60
CA GLY A 35 1.78 -14.47 -28.25
C GLY A 35 1.85 -15.42 -29.45
N GLY A 36 0.69 -15.96 -29.85
CA GLY A 36 0.59 -16.85 -31.02
C GLY A 36 1.31 -18.17 -30.81
N ASP A 37 2.07 -18.62 -31.83
CA ASP A 37 2.76 -19.92 -31.82
C ASP A 37 3.87 -20.02 -30.76
N GLY A 38 4.36 -18.88 -30.25
CA GLY A 38 5.35 -18.83 -29.16
C GLY A 38 4.73 -18.77 -27.76
N GLY A 39 3.40 -18.89 -27.66
CA GLY A 39 2.65 -18.81 -26.42
C GLY A 39 1.96 -20.12 -26.04
N GLY A 40 0.97 -19.99 -25.16
CA GLY A 40 0.10 -21.11 -24.74
C GLY A 40 0.61 -21.90 -23.54
N GLU A 41 1.72 -21.47 -22.93
CA GLU A 41 2.26 -22.07 -21.71
C GLU A 41 1.82 -21.29 -20.47
N LEU A 42 1.68 -22.01 -19.35
CA LEU A 42 1.50 -21.41 -18.02
C LEU A 42 2.88 -21.05 -17.47
N VAL A 43 3.26 -19.78 -17.57
CA VAL A 43 4.58 -19.28 -17.18
C VAL A 43 4.70 -19.18 -15.66
N ALA A 44 3.65 -18.66 -15.00
CA ALA A 44 3.58 -18.52 -13.56
C ALA A 44 2.13 -18.53 -13.07
N TYR A 45 1.93 -18.91 -11.81
CA TYR A 45 0.62 -18.85 -11.15
C TYR A 45 0.81 -18.62 -9.65
N GLY A 46 -0.09 -17.88 -9.02
CA GLY A 46 0.01 -17.54 -7.60
C GLY A 46 -0.67 -16.23 -7.25
N THR A 47 -0.30 -15.64 -6.12
CA THR A 47 -0.71 -14.27 -5.80
C THR A 47 -0.01 -13.28 -6.72
N PRO A 48 -0.47 -12.01 -6.81
CA PRO A 48 0.26 -10.97 -7.54
C PRO A 48 1.74 -10.85 -7.14
N GLU A 49 2.08 -11.05 -5.87
CA GLU A 49 3.45 -11.05 -5.38
C GLU A 49 4.27 -12.24 -5.88
N ASP A 50 3.68 -13.43 -5.95
CA ASP A 50 4.33 -14.62 -6.53
C ASP A 50 4.65 -14.39 -8.02
N ILE A 51 3.71 -13.80 -8.78
CA ILE A 51 3.95 -13.43 -10.18
C ILE A 51 5.05 -12.39 -10.30
N ALA A 52 5.06 -11.38 -9.43
CA ALA A 52 6.09 -10.34 -9.43
C ALA A 52 7.50 -10.89 -9.11
N ALA A 53 7.60 -12.02 -8.41
CA ALA A 53 8.87 -12.70 -8.15
C ALA A 53 9.36 -13.56 -9.33
N CYS A 54 8.49 -13.88 -10.30
CA CYS A 54 8.86 -14.67 -11.48
C CYS A 54 9.56 -13.81 -12.54
N THR A 55 10.84 -14.07 -12.78
CA THR A 55 11.64 -13.32 -13.77
C THR A 55 11.35 -13.70 -15.22
N ASP A 56 10.73 -14.84 -15.47
CA ASP A 56 10.40 -15.31 -16.82
C ASP A 56 9.05 -14.74 -17.30
N SER A 57 8.23 -14.25 -16.37
CA SER A 57 6.94 -13.62 -16.64
C SER A 57 7.09 -12.16 -17.08
N TRP A 58 6.54 -11.82 -18.25
CA TRP A 58 6.43 -10.41 -18.68
C TRP A 58 5.52 -9.61 -17.75
N THR A 59 4.40 -10.20 -17.33
CA THR A 59 3.48 -9.60 -16.34
C THR A 59 4.21 -9.35 -15.02
N GLY A 60 4.97 -10.34 -14.53
CA GLY A 60 5.74 -10.30 -13.30
C GLY A 60 6.76 -9.16 -13.27
N LYS A 61 7.54 -8.99 -14.34
CA LYS A 61 8.49 -7.86 -14.48
C LYS A 61 7.83 -6.50 -14.28
N HIS A 62 6.66 -6.28 -14.90
CA HIS A 62 5.96 -5.01 -14.80
C HIS A 62 5.20 -4.84 -13.48
N LEU A 63 4.72 -5.94 -12.91
CA LEU A 63 4.05 -5.95 -11.62
C LEU A 63 5.02 -5.63 -10.48
N ALA A 64 6.24 -6.19 -10.52
CA ALA A 64 7.32 -5.85 -9.60
C ALA A 64 7.65 -4.35 -9.63
N GLU A 65 7.73 -3.76 -10.82
CA GLU A 65 7.93 -2.31 -10.97
C GLU A 65 6.75 -1.50 -10.42
N THR A 66 5.53 -2.00 -10.59
CA THR A 66 4.32 -1.37 -10.08
C THR A 66 4.30 -1.34 -8.55
N PHE A 67 4.67 -2.45 -7.90
CA PHE A 67 4.80 -2.52 -6.44
C PHE A 67 5.90 -1.60 -5.92
N ARG A 68 7.09 -1.60 -6.54
CA ARG A 68 8.19 -0.69 -6.17
C ARG A 68 7.75 0.77 -6.17
N ARG A 69 7.10 1.21 -7.25
CA ARG A 69 6.56 2.60 -7.35
C ARG A 69 5.48 2.87 -6.30
N GLN A 70 4.65 1.89 -5.94
CA GLN A 70 3.65 2.05 -4.88
C GLN A 70 4.30 2.24 -3.52
N ASP A 71 5.36 1.49 -3.20
CA ASP A 71 6.08 1.59 -1.94
C ASP A 71 6.82 2.92 -1.80
N GLU A 72 7.49 3.37 -2.87
CA GLU A 72 8.14 4.69 -2.91
C GLU A 72 7.14 5.82 -2.65
N ARG A 73 5.97 5.78 -3.31
CA ARG A 73 4.89 6.76 -3.07
C ARG A 73 4.35 6.70 -1.64
N ARG A 74 4.17 5.50 -1.09
CA ARG A 74 3.74 5.31 0.32
C ARG A 74 4.77 5.88 1.29
N ALA A 75 6.06 5.63 1.07
CA ALA A 75 7.15 6.15 1.89
C ALA A 75 7.22 7.69 1.84
N ALA A 76 7.16 8.28 0.65
CA ALA A 76 7.16 9.73 0.47
C ALA A 76 5.98 10.41 1.18
N ARG A 77 4.78 9.84 1.04
CA ARG A 77 3.58 10.31 1.73
C ARG A 77 3.72 10.25 3.25
N ASN A 78 4.21 9.13 3.79
CA ASN A 78 4.40 8.95 5.22
C ASN A 78 5.44 9.93 5.79
N LYS A 79 6.51 10.21 5.05
CA LYS A 79 7.53 11.21 5.43
C LYS A 79 6.91 12.61 5.53
N ARG A 80 6.09 13.00 4.54
CA ARG A 80 5.37 14.28 4.53
C ARG A 80 4.42 14.41 5.72
N LEU A 81 3.59 13.40 5.98
CA LEU A 81 2.64 13.40 7.10
C LEU A 81 3.35 13.53 8.46
N ARG A 82 4.50 12.88 8.64
CA ARG A 82 5.32 13.01 9.86
C ARG A 82 5.86 14.43 10.04
N ALA A 83 6.40 15.04 8.98
CA ALA A 83 6.92 16.42 9.03
C ALA A 83 5.82 17.46 9.34
N GLU A 84 4.63 17.30 8.75
CA GLU A 84 3.47 18.15 9.01
C GLU A 84 2.92 17.96 10.44
N GLY A 85 2.91 16.73 10.95
CA GLY A 85 2.50 16.40 12.32
C GLY A 85 3.42 16.97 13.40
N THR A 86 4.74 17.00 13.16
CA THR A 86 5.72 17.62 14.08
C THR A 86 5.65 19.14 14.12
N SER A 87 5.16 19.79 13.07
CA SER A 87 5.07 21.25 12.97
C SER A 87 3.88 21.85 13.77
N LYS A 88 2.83 21.06 14.02
CA LYS A 88 1.62 21.52 14.75
C LYS A 88 1.67 21.34 16.27
N ALA A 89 2.78 20.86 16.85
CA ALA A 89 2.94 20.78 18.30
C ALA A 89 3.11 22.19 18.91
N LYS A 90 2.06 22.67 19.57
CA LYS A 90 2.04 23.95 20.32
C LYS A 90 3.16 23.96 21.37
N PRO A 91 3.91 25.06 21.57
CA PRO A 91 4.93 25.12 22.60
C PRO A 91 4.30 24.90 23.98
N ALA A 92 4.88 23.98 24.77
CA ALA A 92 4.45 23.72 26.13
C ALA A 92 4.48 25.02 26.96
N ALA A 93 3.35 25.36 27.57
CA ALA A 93 3.23 26.54 28.41
C ALA A 93 4.16 26.43 29.64
N LYS A 94 4.95 27.48 29.90
CA LYS A 94 5.82 27.59 31.08
C LYS A 94 5.04 27.36 32.38
N PRO A 95 5.61 26.65 33.38
CA PRO A 95 4.96 26.46 34.67
C PRO A 95 4.83 27.81 35.39
N LYS A 96 3.61 28.19 35.77
CA LYS A 96 3.36 29.37 36.62
C LYS A 96 3.86 29.08 38.03
N LYS A 97 4.80 29.89 38.54
CA LYS A 97 5.21 29.90 39.94
C LYS A 97 3.98 30.14 40.83
N ALA A 98 3.72 29.23 41.76
CA ALA A 98 2.74 29.43 42.82
C ALA A 98 3.26 30.53 43.77
N ALA A 99 2.52 31.63 43.89
CA ALA A 99 2.76 32.64 44.90
C ALA A 99 2.25 32.12 46.25
N ALA A 100 3.14 31.96 47.21
CA ALA A 100 2.80 31.69 48.60
C ALA A 100 2.09 32.92 49.19
N LYS A 101 0.84 32.74 49.63
CA LYS A 101 0.05 33.77 50.30
C LYS A 101 0.17 33.55 51.82
N ALA A 102 0.83 34.48 52.50
CA ALA A 102 0.80 34.57 53.96
C ALA A 102 -0.61 35.00 54.43
N PRO A 103 -1.06 34.58 55.62
CA PRO A 103 -2.03 35.34 56.37
C PRO A 103 -1.42 35.93 57.65
N ALA A 104 -2.04 37.04 58.03
CA ALA A 104 -1.68 37.98 59.05
C ALA A 104 -1.79 37.45 60.49
N LYS A 105 -1.06 38.12 61.38
CA LYS A 105 -1.16 38.07 62.85
C LYS A 105 -2.61 38.25 63.34
N ALA A 106 -2.94 37.58 64.43
CA ALA A 106 -3.89 38.07 65.42
C ALA A 106 -3.51 37.58 66.83
N ARG A 107 -3.23 38.57 67.71
CA ARG A 107 -3.12 38.59 69.18
C ARG A 107 -2.16 37.65 69.90
#